data_AF-A0A8J2TRX5-F1
#
_entry.id   AF-A0A8J2TRX5-F1
#
_cell.length_a   1.000
_cell.length_b   1.000
_cell.length_c   1.000
_cell.angle_alpha   90.00
_cell.angle_beta   90.00
_cell.angle_gamma   90.00
#
_symmetry.space_group_name_H-M   'P 1'
#
loop_
_entity.id
_entity.type
_entity.pdbx_description
1 polymer ?
#
loop_
_entity_poly.entity_id
_entity_poly.type
_entity_poly.pdbx_seq_one_letter_code
_entity_poly.pdbx_strand_id
1 'polypeptide(L)'
;MKTKLFTLFSFLVFNITFCQKIVIDPTFKTTETNIKTTEFDKEYLINYSYDKKLIDTLEVGFSKRGLGGTGIKIFISDTINIKAFIWADFRKYDGEFEALYDPKYFSLTINQLELKKGDTLMGKIQLRSKPILYRPNKPELTFVGDFFHIIEN
;
A
#
# COMPACT_ATOMS: atom_id res chain seq x y z
N MET A 1 33.50 -23.29 -40.61
CA MET A 1 33.60 -22.23 -39.58
C MET A 1 32.67 -21.11 -40.00
N LYS A 2 31.47 -20.95 -39.41
CA LYS A 2 31.18 -20.14 -38.19
C LYS A 2 31.98 -18.83 -38.25
N THR A 3 31.37 -17.65 -38.40
CA THR A 3 30.35 -17.12 -37.48
C THR A 3 29.47 -16.07 -38.20
N LYS A 4 28.15 -16.27 -38.18
CA LYS A 4 27.17 -15.20 -38.44
C LYS A 4 27.23 -14.27 -37.23
N LEU A 5 27.71 -13.04 -37.41
CA LEU A 5 27.64 -12.00 -36.39
C LEU A 5 26.19 -11.49 -36.35
N PHE A 6 25.34 -12.22 -35.63
CA PHE A 6 24.07 -11.69 -35.16
C PHE A 6 24.40 -10.63 -34.11
N THR A 7 24.58 -9.39 -34.55
CA THR A 7 24.58 -8.25 -33.64
C THR A 7 23.14 -8.09 -33.17
N LEU A 8 22.84 -8.75 -32.06
CA LEU A 8 21.61 -8.61 -31.30
C LEU A 8 21.47 -7.13 -30.95
N PHE A 9 20.58 -6.43 -31.65
CA PHE A 9 20.03 -5.16 -31.19
C PHE A 9 19.21 -5.48 -29.93
N SER A 10 19.88 -5.64 -28.79
CA SER A 10 19.27 -5.69 -27.47
C SER A 10 18.88 -4.26 -27.07
N PHE A 11 18.01 -3.66 -27.87
CA PHE A 11 17.16 -2.53 -27.51
C PHE A 11 15.76 -3.10 -27.26
N LEU A 12 15.61 -3.84 -26.17
CA LEU A 12 14.36 -3.77 -25.43
C LEU A 12 14.71 -3.31 -24.02
N VAL A 13 14.72 -1.98 -23.94
CA VAL A 13 14.68 -1.17 -22.75
C VAL A 13 13.62 -1.74 -21.80
N PHE A 14 14.01 -2.58 -20.84
CA PHE A 14 13.20 -2.81 -19.64
C PHE A 14 13.39 -1.62 -18.69
N ASN A 15 13.06 -0.42 -19.18
CA ASN A 15 12.43 0.58 -18.32
C ASN A 15 10.97 0.15 -18.23
N ILE A 16 10.68 -0.95 -17.52
CA ILE A 16 9.35 -1.05 -16.93
C ILE A 16 9.37 -0.04 -15.81
N THR A 17 8.90 1.16 -16.15
CA THR A 17 8.45 2.16 -15.21
C THR A 17 7.49 1.44 -14.27
N PHE A 18 7.98 1.03 -13.08
CA PHE A 18 7.12 0.54 -12.00
C PHE A 18 6.39 1.74 -11.40
N CYS A 19 5.74 2.54 -12.24
CA CYS A 19 5.01 3.73 -11.85
C CYS A 19 3.59 3.25 -11.54
N GLN A 20 3.34 2.95 -10.28
CA GLN A 20 1.99 2.96 -9.69
C GLN A 20 0.92 2.17 -10.47
N LYS A 21 0.68 0.91 -10.10
CA LYS A 21 -0.28 0.03 -10.77
C LYS A 21 -1.50 -0.26 -9.90
N ILE A 22 -2.69 -0.16 -10.47
CA ILE A 22 -3.96 -0.60 -9.88
C ILE A 22 -4.61 -1.61 -10.81
N VAL A 23 -5.04 -2.74 -10.28
CA VAL A 23 -5.77 -3.78 -11.00
C VAL A 23 -7.05 -4.09 -10.25
N ILE A 24 -8.17 -4.11 -10.96
CA ILE A 24 -9.42 -4.66 -10.45
C ILE A 24 -9.51 -6.11 -10.94
N ASP A 25 -9.48 -7.06 -10.02
CA ASP A 25 -9.58 -8.49 -10.30
C ASP A 25 -10.67 -9.13 -9.43
N PRO A 26 -11.92 -9.22 -9.95
CA PRO A 26 -13.05 -9.80 -9.21
C PRO A 26 -12.85 -11.26 -8.76
N THR A 27 -11.87 -11.95 -9.35
CA THR A 27 -11.53 -13.34 -9.00
C THR A 27 -10.56 -13.44 -7.84
N PHE A 28 -9.92 -12.34 -7.44
CA PHE A 28 -9.02 -12.31 -6.29
C PHE A 28 -9.79 -12.63 -5.00
N LYS A 29 -9.30 -13.62 -4.25
CA LYS A 29 -9.86 -14.05 -2.96
C LYS A 29 -8.74 -14.23 -1.95
N THR A 30 -8.98 -13.73 -0.74
CA THR A 30 -8.21 -14.03 0.46
C THR A 30 -9.17 -14.05 1.64
N THR A 31 -8.80 -14.69 2.73
CA THR A 31 -9.64 -14.82 3.95
C THR A 31 -9.09 -14.03 5.12
N GLU A 32 -7.89 -13.47 5.00
CA GLU A 32 -7.20 -12.82 6.11
C GLU A 32 -6.28 -11.70 5.63
N THR A 33 -5.92 -10.82 6.56
CA THR A 33 -4.94 -9.75 6.34
C THR A 33 -3.57 -10.21 6.84
N ASN A 34 -2.62 -10.30 5.92
CA ASN A 34 -1.23 -10.68 6.15
C ASN A 34 -0.29 -9.75 5.38
N ILE A 35 -0.25 -8.48 5.77
CA ILE A 35 0.68 -7.51 5.17
C ILE A 35 1.93 -7.45 6.05
N LYS A 36 3.07 -7.85 5.49
CA LYS A 36 4.37 -7.62 6.11
C LYS A 36 4.79 -6.18 5.87
N THR A 37 5.26 -5.51 6.91
CA THR A 37 5.83 -4.17 6.81
C THR A 37 7.21 -4.12 7.44
N THR A 38 8.13 -3.37 6.84
CA THR A 38 9.41 -3.05 7.46
C THR A 38 9.36 -1.60 7.94
N GLU A 39 9.46 -1.41 9.25
CA GLU A 39 9.57 -0.11 9.91
C GLU A 39 10.94 -0.07 10.62
N PHE A 40 11.82 0.83 10.20
CA PHE A 40 13.15 1.04 10.81
C PHE A 40 13.95 -0.26 10.99
N ASP A 41 14.08 -1.05 9.91
CA ASP A 41 14.79 -2.33 9.85
C ASP A 41 14.19 -3.46 10.69
N LYS A 42 12.98 -3.27 11.22
CA LYS A 42 12.21 -4.32 11.90
C LYS A 42 10.99 -4.69 11.07
N GLU A 43 10.76 -5.99 10.95
CA GLU A 43 9.57 -6.51 10.30
C GLU A 43 8.42 -6.63 11.30
N TYR A 44 7.23 -6.22 10.85
CA TYR A 44 5.99 -6.32 11.59
C TYR A 44 4.90 -6.92 10.68
N LEU A 45 3.90 -7.53 11.32
CA LEU A 45 2.70 -7.98 10.63
C LEU A 45 1.56 -6.99 10.90
N ILE A 46 0.91 -6.58 9.83
CA ILE A 46 -0.37 -5.88 9.87
C ILE A 46 -1.46 -6.92 9.85
N ASN A 47 -2.31 -6.87 10.87
CA ASN A 47 -3.40 -7.81 11.09
C ASN A 47 -4.69 -7.12 11.57
N TYR A 48 -4.72 -5.78 11.55
CA TYR A 48 -5.88 -4.98 11.90
C TYR A 48 -6.31 -4.15 10.69
N SER A 49 -7.62 -4.07 10.46
CA SER A 49 -8.23 -3.23 9.45
C SER A 49 -9.39 -2.43 10.02
N TYR A 50 -9.68 -1.29 9.40
CA TYR A 50 -10.81 -0.43 9.71
C TYR A 50 -11.23 0.33 8.46
N ASP A 51 -12.48 0.78 8.42
CA ASP A 51 -12.94 1.75 7.45
C ASP A 51 -13.56 2.97 8.12
N LYS A 52 -13.57 4.06 7.37
CA LYS A 52 -14.25 5.30 7.73
C LYS A 52 -14.82 5.92 6.47
N LYS A 53 -16.09 6.28 6.53
CA LYS A 53 -16.72 7.10 5.51
C LYS A 53 -16.43 8.58 5.75
N LEU A 54 -15.78 9.21 4.78
CA LEU A 54 -15.69 10.67 4.63
C LEU A 54 -16.88 11.13 3.76
N ILE A 55 -16.89 12.39 3.33
CA ILE A 55 -18.01 12.95 2.54
C ILE A 55 -18.26 12.10 1.28
N ASP A 56 -17.27 12.05 0.38
CA ASP A 56 -17.34 11.34 -0.91
C ASP A 56 -16.20 10.31 -1.06
N THR A 57 -15.68 9.81 0.06
CA THR A 57 -14.51 8.91 0.05
C THR A 57 -14.62 7.88 1.15
N LEU A 58 -14.41 6.61 0.78
CA LEU A 58 -14.21 5.52 1.72
C LEU A 58 -12.71 5.39 1.99
N GLU A 59 -12.29 5.61 3.23
CA GLU A 59 -10.94 5.33 3.70
C GLU A 59 -10.92 3.93 4.32
N VAL A 60 -10.08 3.04 3.82
CA VAL A 60 -9.82 1.72 4.42
C VAL A 60 -8.38 1.66 4.87
N GLY A 61 -8.18 1.53 6.17
CA GLY A 61 -6.87 1.47 6.81
C GLY A 61 -6.49 0.03 7.20
N PHE A 62 -5.21 -0.30 7.06
CA PHE A 62 -4.62 -1.54 7.53
C PHE A 62 -3.37 -1.21 8.35
N SER A 63 -3.29 -1.67 9.59
CA SER A 63 -2.17 -1.32 10.48
C SER A 63 -1.77 -2.42 11.44
N LYS A 64 -0.57 -2.26 12.03
CA LYS A 64 -0.19 -3.01 13.22
C LYS A 64 -1.04 -2.55 14.41
N ARG A 65 -1.44 -3.48 15.29
CA ARG A 65 -2.11 -3.17 16.56
C ARG A 65 -1.05 -2.84 17.63
N GLY A 66 -1.19 -1.73 18.37
CA GLY A 66 -0.30 -1.36 19.48
C GLY A 66 -0.06 0.14 19.65
N LEU A 67 0.81 0.52 20.61
CA LEU A 67 1.25 1.90 20.85
C LEU A 67 2.11 2.37 19.67
N GLY A 68 1.62 3.36 18.93
CA GLY A 68 2.12 3.71 17.61
C GLY A 68 1.76 2.69 16.52
N GLY A 69 1.33 3.18 15.36
CA GLY A 69 0.74 2.35 14.30
C GLY A 69 1.36 2.68 12.96
N THR A 70 1.96 1.69 12.31
CA THR A 70 2.44 1.81 10.93
C THR A 70 1.49 1.03 10.06
N GLY A 71 1.11 1.60 8.92
CA GLY A 71 0.07 1.01 8.09
C GLY A 71 -0.04 1.64 6.71
N ILE A 72 -1.08 1.21 6.01
CA ILE A 72 -1.50 1.76 4.73
C ILE A 72 -2.95 2.22 4.80
N LYS A 73 -3.29 3.23 4.01
CA LYS A 73 -4.67 3.71 3.79
C LYS A 73 -4.98 3.68 2.31
N ILE A 74 -6.10 3.07 1.96
CA ILE A 74 -6.66 3.07 0.62
C ILE A 74 -7.87 4.02 0.65
N PHE A 75 -7.82 5.07 -0.14
CA PHE A 75 -8.89 6.05 -0.29
C PHE A 75 -9.62 5.74 -1.60
N ILE A 76 -10.90 5.38 -1.51
CA ILE A 76 -11.73 4.98 -2.63
C ILE A 76 -12.80 6.04 -2.84
N SER A 77 -12.72 6.71 -3.99
CA SER A 77 -13.64 7.75 -4.48
C SER A 77 -13.79 7.53 -6.00
N ASP A 78 -13.99 8.60 -6.79
CA ASP A 78 -13.83 8.55 -8.25
C ASP A 78 -12.45 8.04 -8.69
N THR A 79 -11.45 8.18 -7.81
CA THR A 79 -10.11 7.61 -7.99
C THR A 79 -9.68 6.85 -6.74
N ILE A 80 -8.72 5.92 -6.92
CA ILE A 80 -8.06 5.25 -5.81
C ILE A 80 -6.74 5.97 -5.49
N ASN A 81 -6.60 6.39 -4.24
CA ASN A 81 -5.33 6.86 -3.69
C ASN A 81 -4.84 5.90 -2.61
N ILE A 82 -3.52 5.76 -2.48
CA ILE A 82 -2.92 4.97 -1.40
C ILE A 82 -1.84 5.78 -0.70
N LYS A 83 -1.83 5.72 0.63
CA LYS A 83 -0.78 6.31 1.47
C LYS A 83 -0.24 5.25 2.42
N ALA A 84 1.05 5.33 2.70
CA ALA A 84 1.58 4.75 3.93
C ALA A 84 1.39 5.76 5.07
N PHE A 85 1.30 5.28 6.30
CA PHE A 85 1.20 6.18 7.45
C PHE A 85 1.99 5.67 8.65
N ILE A 86 2.36 6.61 9.51
CA ILE A 86 2.82 6.33 10.87
C ILE A 86 1.97 7.18 11.82
N TRP A 87 1.36 6.53 12.80
CA TRP A 87 0.55 7.11 13.85
C TRP A 87 1.27 7.03 15.19
N ALA A 88 0.96 7.98 16.08
CA ALA A 88 1.41 8.01 17.46
C ALA A 88 0.25 8.43 18.37
N ASP A 89 0.26 7.96 19.62
CA ASP A 89 -0.73 8.31 20.66
C ASP A 89 -0.69 9.80 21.07
N PHE A 90 0.30 10.55 20.59
CA PHE A 90 0.46 11.98 20.83
C PHE A 90 0.81 12.71 19.54
N ARG A 91 0.55 14.02 19.53
CA ARG A 91 0.79 14.92 18.39
C ARG A 91 2.29 15.09 18.12
N LYS A 92 2.85 14.17 17.34
CA LYS A 92 4.30 14.09 17.04
C LYS A 92 4.67 14.65 15.67
N TYR A 93 3.71 14.72 14.76
CA TYR A 93 3.95 15.00 13.34
C TYR A 93 3.37 16.38 13.00
N ASP A 94 4.13 17.43 13.26
CA ASP A 94 3.72 18.82 13.04
C ASP A 94 2.39 19.19 13.72
N GLY A 95 2.17 18.67 14.92
CA GLY A 95 0.94 18.88 15.69
C GLY A 95 -0.18 17.87 15.41
N GLU A 96 0.08 16.90 14.53
CA GLU A 96 -0.84 15.81 14.18
C GLU A 96 -0.44 14.47 14.82
N PHE A 97 -1.43 13.61 15.01
CA PHE A 97 -1.26 12.24 15.51
C PHE A 97 -0.71 11.29 14.43
N GLU A 98 -0.81 11.66 13.16
CA GLU A 98 -0.45 10.81 12.03
C GLU A 98 0.37 11.59 10.99
N ALA A 99 1.41 10.94 10.45
CA ALA A 99 2.11 11.36 9.26
C ALA A 99 1.73 10.45 8.08
N LEU A 100 1.32 11.05 6.96
CA LEU A 100 1.03 10.36 5.71
C LEU A 100 2.18 10.46 4.72
N TYR A 101 2.44 9.38 4.00
CA TYR A 101 3.53 9.28 3.03
C TYR A 101 3.02 8.77 1.70
N ASP A 102 3.36 9.51 0.65
CA ASP A 102 3.11 9.07 -0.72
C ASP A 102 3.91 7.81 -1.04
N PRO A 103 3.38 6.91 -1.88
CA PRO A 103 4.15 5.83 -2.45
C PRO A 103 5.18 6.39 -3.46
N LYS A 104 6.40 5.89 -3.38
CA LYS A 104 7.38 5.98 -4.46
C LYS A 104 7.06 4.96 -5.56
N TYR A 105 6.69 3.75 -5.13
CA TYR A 105 6.24 2.66 -5.98
C TYR A 105 5.07 1.94 -5.30
N PHE A 106 4.08 1.53 -6.09
CA PHE A 106 3.08 0.60 -5.59
C PHE A 106 2.47 -0.26 -6.70
N SER A 107 1.98 -1.44 -6.31
CA SER A 107 1.10 -2.30 -7.09
C SER A 107 -0.03 -2.76 -6.17
N LEU A 108 -1.25 -2.41 -6.53
CA LEU A 108 -2.48 -2.74 -5.79
C LEU A 108 -3.39 -3.57 -6.70
N THR A 109 -3.80 -4.75 -6.22
CA THR A 109 -4.91 -5.51 -6.80
C THR A 109 -6.04 -5.50 -5.80
N ILE A 110 -7.26 -5.17 -6.23
CA ILE A 110 -8.47 -5.28 -5.41
C ILE A 110 -9.56 -6.03 -6.16
N ASN A 111 -10.46 -6.68 -5.42
CA ASN A 111 -11.55 -7.44 -6.03
C ASN A 111 -12.63 -6.57 -6.67
N GLN A 112 -12.89 -5.38 -6.14
CA GLN A 112 -13.94 -4.50 -6.63
C GLN A 112 -13.69 -3.05 -6.24
N LEU A 113 -14.29 -2.12 -6.99
CA LEU A 113 -14.18 -0.67 -6.77
C LEU A 113 -15.42 -0.12 -6.05
N GLU A 114 -16.60 -0.50 -6.52
CA GLU A 114 -17.86 -0.11 -5.89
C GLU A 114 -18.05 -0.94 -4.62
N LEU A 115 -18.08 -0.24 -3.49
CA LEU A 115 -18.19 -0.84 -2.16
C LEU A 115 -19.39 -0.24 -1.43
N LYS A 116 -20.19 -1.13 -0.85
CA LYS A 116 -21.31 -0.83 0.03
C LYS A 116 -21.08 -1.50 1.37
N LYS A 117 -21.78 -1.03 2.40
CA LYS A 117 -21.80 -1.68 3.70
C LYS A 117 -22.12 -3.17 3.57
N GLY A 118 -21.30 -4.01 4.20
CA GLY A 118 -21.37 -5.47 4.14
C GLY A 118 -20.57 -6.10 3.00
N ASP A 119 -20.10 -5.33 2.03
CA ASP A 119 -19.20 -5.84 1.00
C ASP A 119 -17.83 -6.17 1.61
N THR A 120 -17.13 -7.08 0.94
CA THR A 120 -15.76 -7.43 1.31
C THR A 120 -14.77 -6.81 0.32
N LEU A 121 -13.88 -5.97 0.84
CA LEU A 121 -12.69 -5.53 0.13
C LEU A 121 -11.55 -6.52 0.39
N MET A 122 -11.11 -7.17 -0.68
CA MET A 122 -9.98 -8.09 -0.69
C MET A 122 -8.94 -7.60 -1.68
N GLY A 123 -7.67 -7.78 -1.36
CA GLY A 123 -6.64 -7.40 -2.30
C GLY A 123 -5.23 -7.84 -1.92
N LYS A 124 -4.30 -7.48 -2.80
CA LYS A 124 -2.86 -7.65 -2.62
C LYS A 124 -2.17 -6.31 -2.83
N ILE A 125 -1.20 -6.03 -1.99
CA ILE A 125 -0.41 -4.80 -2.05
C ILE A 125 1.09 -5.12 -2.07
N GLN A 126 1.81 -4.37 -2.90
CA GLN A 126 3.24 -4.14 -2.76
C GLN A 126 3.45 -2.63 -2.80
N LEU A 127 3.92 -2.02 -1.72
CA LEU A 127 4.12 -0.58 -1.61
C LEU A 127 5.49 -0.27 -1.00
N ARG A 128 6.15 0.76 -1.54
CA ARG A 128 7.32 1.42 -0.96
C ARG A 128 7.05 2.91 -0.90
N SER A 129 7.09 3.50 0.29
CA SER A 129 6.85 4.93 0.48
C SER A 129 7.98 5.79 -0.08
N LYS A 130 7.73 7.09 -0.24
CA LYS A 130 8.79 8.09 -0.31
C LYS A 130 9.57 8.11 1.02
N PRO A 131 10.84 8.56 1.02
CA PRO A 131 11.67 8.63 2.21
C PRO A 131 11.10 9.53 3.32
N ILE A 132 11.24 9.09 4.58
CA ILE A 132 10.87 9.86 5.78
C ILE A 132 11.97 10.90 6.05
N LEU A 133 11.79 12.12 5.52
CA LEU A 133 12.87 13.12 5.43
C LEU A 133 13.41 13.62 6.77
N TYR A 134 12.59 13.59 7.83
CA TYR A 134 12.94 14.11 9.15
C TYR A 134 13.63 13.07 10.06
N ARG A 135 13.96 11.88 9.53
CA ARG A 135 14.72 10.86 10.26
C ARG A 135 16.12 10.66 9.69
N PRO A 136 17.11 10.29 10.55
CA PRO A 136 18.41 9.84 10.09
C PRO A 136 18.26 8.71 9.07
N ASN A 137 19.10 8.70 8.03
CA ASN A 137 19.08 7.73 6.93
C ASN A 137 17.83 7.74 6.04
N LYS A 138 16.86 8.64 6.28
CA LYS A 138 15.66 8.84 5.47
C LYS A 138 14.98 7.51 5.08
N PRO A 139 14.59 6.67 6.05
CA PRO A 139 14.06 5.34 5.77
C PRO A 139 12.77 5.42 4.93
N GLU A 140 12.50 4.36 4.18
CA GLU A 140 11.25 4.16 3.45
C GLU A 140 10.43 3.09 4.19
N LEU A 141 9.10 3.21 4.16
CA LEU A 141 8.20 2.15 4.63
C LEU A 141 7.91 1.19 3.48
N THR A 142 7.94 -0.10 3.78
CA THR A 142 7.60 -1.16 2.82
C THR A 142 6.38 -1.93 3.30
N PHE A 143 5.56 -2.38 2.36
CA PHE A 143 4.38 -3.20 2.65
C PHE A 143 4.24 -4.25 1.55
N VAL A 144 4.13 -5.52 1.92
CA VAL A 144 3.92 -6.62 0.97
C VAL A 144 2.98 -7.64 1.60
N GLY A 145 1.88 -7.94 0.91
CA GLY A 145 1.00 -9.03 1.30
C GLY A 145 -0.43 -8.83 0.86
N ASP A 146 -1.31 -9.63 1.45
CA ASP A 146 -2.72 -9.70 1.10
C ASP A 146 -3.56 -9.12 2.23
N PHE A 147 -4.74 -8.59 1.90
CA PHE A 147 -5.64 -7.98 2.87
C PHE A 147 -7.10 -8.37 2.65
N PHE A 148 -7.82 -8.38 3.76
CA PHE A 148 -9.24 -8.68 3.86
C PHE A 148 -9.89 -7.69 4.81
N HIS A 149 -10.99 -7.07 4.38
CA HIS A 149 -11.76 -6.16 5.21
C HIS A 149 -13.25 -6.18 4.79
N ILE A 150 -14.15 -6.18 5.76
CA ILE A 150 -15.60 -6.07 5.55
C ILE A 150 -15.97 -4.62 5.81
N ILE A 151 -16.66 -3.99 4.85
CA ILE A 151 -17.05 -2.58 4.96
C ILE A 151 -18.15 -2.41 6.01
N GLU A 152 -17.91 -1.58 7.03
CA GLU A 152 -18.85 -1.34 8.11
C GLU A 152 -19.64 -0.02 7.97
N ASN A 153 -19.09 0.98 7.26
CA ASN A 153 -19.61 2.36 7.16
C ASN A 153 -20.20 2.73 5.80
#